data_AF-A0A9D2T948-F1
#
_entry.id   AF-A0A9D2T948-F1
#
_cell.length_a   1.000
_cell.length_b   1.000
_cell.length_c   1.000
_cell.angle_alpha   90.00
_cell.angle_beta   90.00
_cell.angle_gamma   90.00
#
_symmetry.space_group_name_H-M   'P 1'
#
loop_
_entity.id
_entity.type
_entity.pdbx_description
1 polymer ?
#
loop_
_entity_poly.entity_id
_entity_poly.type
_entity_poly.pdbx_seq_one_letter_code
_entity_poly.pdbx_strand_id
1 'polypeptide(L)'
;MNTKKRLSEDLENTKDVLLEQRFVTLYEDEIAGILARKEDLETIEHLESEETKEVEEAARLYNRSFARNFYDISEGRVSDEEFFPLWEREKEIMTGLQKIHSLEGEKKQIEKELDIATKEEEELYAKVQAAAGERKNKQVIFKSFAVMTAAAVILAAAAVVYFDLQMVRYLWQTAAVVVVVILFLVILHQMKKKAMEAEKLYRMMSGHKTSSRTRLESDYQDIANELKYYYEKYEVLFCYISEEQWNLFEFCTQISSRLKFCEDLTESAENLVRVLEKYHLKRARAWLYYPKALFDVPKRITCRERLENRLNFCQQAMVRHEREVDKQKNKIDI
;
A
#
# COMPACT_ATOMS: atom_id res chain seq x y z
N MET A 1 23.32 9.99 -14.52
CA MET A 1 22.04 9.60 -13.90
C MET A 1 21.61 10.73 -12.95
N ASN A 2 20.38 11.23 -13.05
CA ASN A 2 19.90 12.38 -12.26
C ASN A 2 19.78 12.00 -10.78
N THR A 3 20.35 12.78 -9.86
CA THR A 3 20.35 12.52 -8.39
C THR A 3 18.95 12.26 -7.84
N LYS A 4 17.92 12.92 -8.40
CA LYS A 4 16.51 12.69 -8.02
C LYS A 4 15.99 11.31 -8.38
N LYS A 5 16.45 10.75 -9.50
CA LYS A 5 16.05 9.42 -9.98
C LYS A 5 16.67 8.30 -9.12
N ARG A 6 17.91 8.50 -8.67
CA ARG A 6 18.56 7.59 -7.71
C ARG A 6 17.80 7.55 -6.39
N LEU A 7 17.50 8.71 -5.81
CA LEU A 7 16.77 8.80 -4.54
C LEU A 7 15.37 8.18 -4.59
N SER A 8 14.66 8.25 -5.73
CA SER A 8 13.37 7.57 -5.89
C SER A 8 13.52 6.05 -5.99
N GLU A 9 14.51 5.56 -6.75
CA GLU A 9 14.81 4.13 -6.86
C GLU A 9 15.23 3.54 -5.50
N ASP A 10 16.06 4.24 -4.74
CA ASP A 10 16.49 3.82 -3.40
C ASP A 10 15.30 3.74 -2.42
N LEU A 11 14.37 4.69 -2.51
CA LEU A 11 13.16 4.71 -1.66
C LEU A 11 12.21 3.56 -2.01
N GLU A 12 11.98 3.28 -3.30
CA GLU A 12 11.17 2.15 -3.75
C GLU A 12 11.79 0.81 -3.31
N ASN A 13 13.09 0.63 -3.54
CA ASN A 13 13.80 -0.56 -3.08
C ASN A 13 13.71 -0.73 -1.56
N THR A 14 13.72 0.36 -0.80
CA THR A 14 13.54 0.31 0.66
C THR A 14 12.13 -0.15 1.06
N LYS A 15 11.09 0.36 0.38
CA LYS A 15 9.70 -0.05 0.64
C LYS A 15 9.49 -1.54 0.34
N ASP A 16 10.06 -2.03 -0.75
CA ASP A 16 9.98 -3.44 -1.12
C ASP A 16 10.70 -4.32 -0.08
N VAL A 17 11.91 -3.93 0.36
CA VAL A 17 12.64 -4.68 1.40
C VAL A 17 11.82 -4.76 2.70
N LEU A 18 11.17 -3.66 3.10
CA LEU A 18 10.32 -3.64 4.30
C LEU A 18 9.11 -4.57 4.16
N LEU A 19 8.48 -4.61 2.98
CA LEU A 19 7.36 -5.51 2.71
C LEU A 19 7.81 -6.98 2.79
N GLU A 20 8.93 -7.32 2.16
CA GLU A 20 9.47 -8.69 2.16
C GLU A 20 9.90 -9.12 3.57
N GLN A 21 10.50 -8.22 4.37
CA GLN A 21 10.79 -8.49 5.79
C GLN A 21 9.53 -8.75 6.61
N ARG A 22 8.45 -8.01 6.35
CA ARG A 22 7.16 -8.24 7.02
C ARG A 22 6.61 -9.63 6.71
N PHE A 23 6.79 -10.13 5.49
CA PHE A 23 6.44 -11.53 5.17
C PHE A 23 7.29 -12.54 5.93
N VAL A 24 8.61 -12.34 6.02
CA VAL A 24 9.49 -13.22 6.81
C VAL A 24 8.99 -13.32 8.26
N THR A 25 8.75 -12.19 8.92
CA THR A 25 8.25 -12.18 10.31
C THR A 25 6.89 -12.88 10.47
N LEU A 26 5.98 -12.72 9.49
CA LEU A 26 4.68 -13.39 9.49
C LEU A 26 4.85 -14.92 9.45
N TYR A 27 5.71 -15.43 8.56
CA TYR A 27 5.91 -16.87 8.41
C TYR A 27 6.71 -17.47 9.58
N GLU A 28 7.67 -16.74 10.14
CA GLU A 28 8.37 -17.14 11.36
C GLU A 28 7.40 -17.37 12.53
N ASP A 29 6.48 -16.42 12.75
CA ASP A 29 5.47 -16.52 13.81
C ASP A 29 4.51 -17.71 13.58
N GLU A 30 4.06 -17.93 12.35
CA GLU A 30 3.19 -19.07 12.03
C GLU A 30 3.92 -20.41 12.20
N ILE A 31 5.18 -20.50 11.74
CA ILE A 31 6.02 -21.69 11.91
C ILE A 31 6.21 -22.00 13.40
N ALA A 32 6.54 -21.00 14.21
CA ALA A 32 6.67 -21.17 15.66
C ALA A 32 5.36 -21.67 16.30
N GLY A 33 4.22 -21.15 15.85
CA GLY A 33 2.90 -21.60 16.28
C GLY A 33 2.55 -23.05 15.87
N ILE A 34 3.00 -23.49 14.69
CA ILE A 34 2.82 -24.86 14.21
C ILE A 34 3.73 -25.83 14.98
N LEU A 35 5.00 -25.47 15.17
CA LEU A 35 5.96 -26.29 15.91
C LEU A 35 5.52 -26.52 17.36
N ALA A 36 5.01 -25.48 18.03
CA ALA A 36 4.45 -25.62 19.37
C ALA A 36 3.26 -26.61 19.43
N ARG A 37 2.40 -26.62 18.40
CA ARG A 37 1.30 -27.60 18.31
C ARG A 37 1.79 -29.02 18.02
N LYS A 38 2.87 -29.18 17.24
CA LYS A 38 3.48 -30.50 17.03
C LYS A 38 4.08 -31.05 18.32
N GLU A 39 4.74 -30.21 19.10
CA GLU A 39 5.29 -30.56 20.42
C GLU A 39 4.19 -30.91 21.44
N ASP A 40 3.04 -30.23 21.39
CA ASP A 40 1.87 -30.60 22.18
C ASP A 40 1.38 -32.03 21.84
N LEU A 41 1.35 -32.40 20.55
CA LEU A 41 1.00 -33.77 20.13
C LEU A 41 2.01 -34.81 20.62
N GLU A 42 3.29 -34.49 20.58
CA GLU A 42 4.34 -35.35 21.13
C GLU A 42 4.15 -35.50 22.65
N THR A 43 3.87 -34.41 23.36
CA THR A 43 3.60 -34.44 24.81
C THR A 43 2.44 -35.38 25.13
N ILE A 44 1.33 -35.29 24.39
CA ILE A 44 0.16 -36.17 24.56
C ILE A 44 0.53 -37.65 24.33
N GLU A 45 1.40 -37.96 23.38
CA GLU A 45 1.82 -39.34 23.11
C GLU A 45 2.73 -39.93 24.19
N HIS A 46 3.39 -39.08 25.00
CA HIS A 46 4.29 -39.49 26.08
C HIS A 46 3.62 -39.45 27.46
N LEU A 47 2.34 -39.05 27.56
CA LEU A 47 1.59 -39.05 28.82
C LEU A 47 1.42 -40.47 29.37
N GLU A 48 1.36 -40.59 30.69
CA GLU A 48 1.04 -41.86 31.33
C GLU A 48 -0.42 -42.27 31.06
N SER A 49 -0.77 -43.54 31.34
CA SER A 49 -2.10 -44.06 31.03
C SER A 49 -3.23 -43.32 31.77
N GLU A 50 -3.02 -42.92 33.03
CA GLU A 50 -4.03 -42.18 33.80
C GLU A 50 -4.15 -40.72 33.34
N GLU A 51 -3.04 -40.09 32.99
CA GLU A 51 -3.00 -38.72 32.45
C GLU A 51 -3.67 -38.63 31.08
N THR A 52 -3.40 -39.63 30.23
CA THR A 52 -4.04 -39.77 28.92
C THR A 52 -5.56 -39.88 29.07
N LYS A 53 -6.05 -40.69 30.03
CA LYS A 53 -7.49 -40.81 30.29
C LYS A 53 -8.11 -39.48 30.71
N GLU A 54 -7.47 -38.74 31.61
CA GLU A 54 -7.97 -37.42 32.05
C GLU A 54 -8.10 -36.44 30.87
N VAL A 55 -7.09 -36.38 30.00
CA VAL A 55 -7.12 -35.57 28.77
C VAL A 55 -8.22 -36.04 27.82
N GLU A 56 -8.33 -37.34 27.56
CA GLU A 56 -9.33 -37.91 26.66
C GLU A 56 -10.76 -37.68 27.17
N GLU A 57 -11.01 -37.83 28.47
CA GLU A 57 -12.32 -37.62 29.08
C GLU A 57 -12.75 -36.16 28.99
N ALA A 58 -11.85 -35.23 29.34
CA ALA A 58 -12.11 -33.80 29.20
C ALA A 58 -12.37 -33.41 27.73
N ALA A 59 -11.58 -33.96 26.80
CA ALA A 59 -11.72 -33.69 25.37
C ALA A 59 -13.03 -34.26 24.80
N ARG A 60 -13.43 -35.47 25.21
CA ARG A 60 -14.71 -36.08 24.84
C ARG A 60 -15.89 -35.30 25.40
N LEU A 61 -15.80 -34.82 26.65
CA LEU A 61 -16.84 -34.01 27.27
C LEU A 61 -17.06 -32.70 26.52
N TYR A 62 -15.97 -31.99 26.21
CA TYR A 62 -16.03 -30.78 25.39
C TYR A 62 -16.57 -31.09 23.99
N ASN A 63 -16.07 -32.11 23.30
CA ASN A 63 -16.53 -32.47 21.96
C ASN A 63 -18.03 -32.84 21.92
N ARG A 64 -18.55 -33.48 22.97
CA ARG A 64 -20.00 -33.78 23.09
C ARG A 64 -20.82 -32.51 23.27
N SER A 65 -20.37 -31.61 24.14
CA SER A 65 -21.03 -30.31 24.38
C SER A 65 -21.00 -29.44 23.12
N PHE A 66 -19.87 -29.42 22.43
CA PHE A 66 -19.72 -28.77 21.13
C PHE A 66 -20.68 -29.37 20.11
N ALA A 67 -20.64 -30.69 19.88
CA ALA A 67 -21.48 -31.33 18.87
C ALA A 67 -22.98 -31.09 19.13
N ARG A 68 -23.41 -31.16 20.39
CA ARG A 68 -24.81 -30.87 20.76
C ARG A 68 -25.24 -29.46 20.34
N ASN A 69 -24.47 -28.44 20.74
CA ASN A 69 -24.80 -27.05 20.43
C ASN A 69 -24.60 -26.74 18.94
N PHE A 70 -23.50 -27.23 18.35
CA PHE A 70 -23.14 -26.97 16.96
C PHE A 70 -24.17 -27.52 15.99
N TYR A 71 -24.55 -28.79 16.10
CA TYR A 71 -25.50 -29.39 15.14
C TYR A 71 -26.93 -28.87 15.31
N ASP A 72 -27.31 -28.45 16.51
CA ASP A 72 -28.58 -27.75 16.75
C ASP A 72 -28.60 -26.36 16.10
N ILE A 73 -27.51 -25.60 16.25
CA ILE A 73 -27.37 -24.25 15.69
C ILE A 73 -27.17 -24.27 14.17
N SER A 74 -26.39 -25.23 13.65
CA SER A 74 -26.02 -25.30 12.23
C SER A 74 -27.08 -25.98 11.37
N GLU A 75 -28.07 -26.63 11.98
CA GLU A 75 -29.11 -27.42 11.29
C GLU A 75 -28.53 -28.47 10.33
N GLY A 76 -27.29 -28.92 10.56
CA GLY A 76 -26.59 -29.87 9.69
C GLY A 76 -26.13 -29.33 8.34
N ARG A 77 -26.17 -28.01 8.12
CA ARG A 77 -25.75 -27.37 6.85
C ARG A 77 -24.23 -27.37 6.62
N VAL A 78 -23.46 -27.51 7.69
CA VAL A 78 -21.99 -27.48 7.68
C VAL A 78 -21.47 -28.55 8.63
N SER A 79 -20.46 -29.30 8.20
CA SER A 79 -19.78 -30.27 9.06
C SER A 79 -18.81 -29.60 10.02
N ASP A 80 -18.50 -30.24 11.14
CA ASP A 80 -17.52 -29.71 12.08
C ASP A 80 -16.11 -29.60 11.45
N GLU A 81 -15.74 -30.53 10.57
CA GLU A 81 -14.47 -30.51 9.82
C GLU A 81 -14.32 -29.30 8.89
N GLU A 82 -15.42 -28.83 8.29
CA GLU A 82 -15.45 -27.60 7.47
C GLU A 82 -15.49 -26.33 8.33
N PHE A 83 -16.12 -26.41 9.50
CA PHE A 83 -16.30 -25.27 10.40
C PHE A 83 -15.01 -24.89 11.14
N PHE A 84 -14.28 -25.86 11.70
CA PHE A 84 -13.13 -25.59 12.57
C PHE A 84 -12.02 -24.74 11.95
N PRO A 85 -11.59 -24.97 10.69
CA PRO A 85 -10.58 -24.12 10.02
C PRO A 85 -10.97 -22.64 9.97
N LEU A 86 -12.25 -22.36 9.68
CA LEU A 86 -12.79 -21.01 9.61
C LEU A 86 -12.96 -20.39 11.00
N TRP A 87 -13.38 -21.20 11.98
CA TRP A 87 -13.61 -20.74 13.35
C TRP A 87 -12.31 -20.43 14.10
N GLU A 88 -11.24 -21.23 13.91
CA GLU A 88 -9.90 -20.98 14.47
C GLU A 88 -9.38 -19.58 14.10
N ARG A 89 -9.68 -19.14 12.88
CA ARG A 89 -9.13 -17.91 12.27
C ARG A 89 -10.17 -16.80 12.07
N GLU A 90 -11.38 -16.95 12.61
CA GLU A 90 -12.51 -16.03 12.42
C GLU A 90 -12.12 -14.56 12.59
N LYS A 91 -11.50 -14.22 13.73
CA LYS A 91 -11.14 -12.83 14.05
C LYS A 91 -10.11 -12.25 13.08
N GLU A 92 -9.13 -13.06 12.71
CA GLU A 92 -8.06 -12.68 11.78
C GLU A 92 -8.62 -12.44 10.37
N ILE A 93 -9.47 -13.36 9.90
CA ILE A 93 -10.15 -13.29 8.62
C ILE A 93 -11.07 -12.06 8.57
N MET A 94 -11.94 -11.86 9.57
CA MET A 94 -12.85 -10.72 9.62
C MET A 94 -12.10 -9.39 9.55
N THR A 95 -11.04 -9.25 10.35
CA THR A 95 -10.26 -8.01 10.42
C THR A 95 -9.53 -7.75 9.10
N GLY A 96 -8.93 -8.77 8.49
CA GLY A 96 -8.21 -8.58 7.24
C GLY A 96 -9.14 -8.36 6.05
N LEU A 97 -10.32 -9.00 5.98
CA LEU A 97 -11.31 -8.71 4.94
C LEU A 97 -11.81 -7.27 5.01
N GLN A 98 -12.11 -6.76 6.22
CA GLN A 98 -12.47 -5.35 6.40
C GLN A 98 -11.34 -4.42 5.93
N LYS A 99 -10.08 -4.76 6.24
CA LYS A 99 -8.93 -3.96 5.83
C LYS A 99 -8.72 -3.99 4.32
N ILE A 100 -8.83 -5.16 3.68
CA ILE A 100 -8.78 -5.30 2.22
C ILE A 100 -9.86 -4.43 1.58
N HIS A 101 -11.10 -4.51 2.05
CA HIS A 101 -12.20 -3.73 1.47
C HIS A 101 -11.96 -2.21 1.57
N SER A 102 -11.45 -1.74 2.72
CA SER A 102 -11.05 -0.33 2.90
C SER A 102 -9.95 0.06 1.92
N LEU A 103 -8.88 -0.73 1.84
CA LEU A 103 -7.73 -0.46 0.99
C LEU A 103 -8.08 -0.50 -0.51
N GLU A 104 -8.94 -1.43 -0.95
CA GLU A 104 -9.45 -1.46 -2.33
C GLU A 104 -10.29 -0.23 -2.65
N GLY A 105 -11.08 0.25 -1.70
CA GLY A 105 -11.84 1.50 -1.81
C GLY A 105 -10.92 2.72 -1.95
N GLU A 106 -9.94 2.84 -1.05
CA GLU A 106 -8.92 3.90 -1.06
C GLU A 106 -8.10 3.88 -2.36
N LYS A 107 -7.68 2.69 -2.81
CA LYS A 107 -6.96 2.51 -4.08
C LYS A 107 -7.76 3.07 -5.26
N LYS A 108 -9.04 2.69 -5.39
CA LYS A 108 -9.92 3.19 -6.46
C LYS A 108 -10.13 4.70 -6.40
N GLN A 109 -10.13 5.28 -5.21
CA GLN A 109 -10.22 6.74 -5.05
C GLN A 109 -8.94 7.41 -5.55
N ILE A 110 -7.77 6.95 -5.11
CA ILE A 110 -6.48 7.52 -5.52
C ILE A 110 -6.25 7.33 -7.01
N GLU A 111 -6.65 6.20 -7.61
CA GLU A 111 -6.59 6.00 -9.07
C GLU A 111 -7.34 7.10 -9.83
N LYS A 112 -8.54 7.50 -9.37
CA LYS A 112 -9.30 8.58 -9.97
C LYS A 112 -8.63 9.94 -9.77
N GLU A 113 -8.12 10.19 -8.56
CA GLU A 113 -7.39 11.43 -8.26
C GLU A 113 -6.11 11.56 -9.09
N LEU A 114 -5.42 10.44 -9.35
CA LEU A 114 -4.22 10.38 -10.17
C LEU A 114 -4.52 10.65 -11.64
N ASP A 115 -5.61 10.10 -12.20
CA ASP A 115 -6.06 10.39 -13.56
C ASP A 115 -6.40 11.89 -13.74
N ILE A 116 -7.13 12.48 -12.79
CA ILE A 116 -7.44 13.91 -12.80
C ILE A 116 -6.16 14.74 -12.68
N ALA A 117 -5.28 14.40 -11.74
CA ALA A 117 -4.02 15.12 -11.53
C ALA A 117 -3.11 15.06 -12.76
N THR A 118 -3.11 13.94 -13.49
CA THR A 118 -2.33 13.76 -14.73
C THR A 118 -2.88 14.65 -15.85
N LYS A 119 -4.20 14.67 -16.05
CA LYS A 119 -4.86 15.56 -17.02
C LYS A 119 -4.58 17.05 -16.73
N GLU A 120 -4.70 17.46 -15.47
CA GLU A 120 -4.41 18.83 -15.07
C GLU A 120 -2.94 19.22 -15.27
N GLU A 121 -2.01 18.27 -15.05
CA GLU A 121 -0.59 18.49 -15.33
C GLU A 121 -0.32 18.67 -16.83
N GLU A 122 -0.94 17.87 -17.70
CA GLU A 122 -0.85 18.01 -19.15
C GLU A 122 -1.37 19.37 -19.64
N GLU A 123 -2.52 19.80 -19.13
CA GLU A 123 -3.08 21.13 -19.43
C GLU A 123 -2.16 22.27 -18.96
N LEU A 124 -1.59 22.15 -17.76
CA LEU A 124 -0.63 23.12 -17.23
C LEU A 124 0.64 23.14 -18.07
N TYR A 125 1.14 21.99 -18.50
CA TYR A 125 2.32 21.90 -19.35
C TYR A 125 2.08 22.56 -20.71
N ALA A 126 0.90 22.37 -21.31
CA ALA A 126 0.50 23.08 -22.52
C ALA A 126 0.46 24.61 -22.32
N LYS A 127 -0.10 25.09 -21.18
CA LYS A 127 -0.09 26.52 -20.81
C LYS A 127 1.32 27.06 -20.61
N VAL A 128 2.23 26.30 -20.00
CA VAL A 128 3.64 26.67 -19.85
C VAL A 128 4.30 26.83 -21.23
N GLN A 129 4.07 25.91 -22.15
CA GLN A 129 4.64 25.99 -23.51
C GLN A 129 4.11 27.20 -24.28
N ALA A 130 2.79 27.45 -24.23
CA ALA A 130 2.17 28.61 -24.85
C ALA A 130 2.72 29.93 -24.29
N ALA A 131 2.81 30.05 -22.95
CA ALA A 131 3.37 31.24 -22.29
C ALA A 131 4.87 31.44 -22.60
N ALA A 132 5.65 30.36 -22.69
CA ALA A 132 7.05 30.42 -23.10
C ALA A 132 7.20 30.88 -24.56
N GLY A 133 6.31 30.44 -25.45
CA GLY A 133 6.23 30.91 -26.84
C GLY A 133 5.92 32.41 -26.92
N GLU A 134 4.91 32.87 -26.18
CA GLU A 134 4.57 34.30 -26.09
C GLU A 134 5.71 35.15 -25.54
N ARG A 135 6.40 34.69 -24.49
CA ARG A 135 7.56 35.39 -23.94
C ARG A 135 8.67 35.51 -24.98
N LYS A 136 9.00 34.43 -25.70
CA LYS A 136 10.01 34.46 -26.75
C LYS A 136 9.64 35.49 -27.82
N ASN A 137 8.38 35.49 -28.28
CA ASN A 137 7.91 36.45 -29.28
C ASN A 137 8.02 37.91 -28.79
N LYS A 138 7.49 38.22 -27.59
CA LYS A 138 7.59 39.57 -27.00
C LYS A 138 9.04 39.99 -26.72
N GLN A 139 9.93 39.05 -26.41
CA GLN A 139 11.37 39.31 -26.25
C GLN A 139 12.05 39.63 -27.57
N VAL A 140 11.71 38.94 -28.66
CA VAL A 140 12.22 39.22 -30.01
C VAL A 140 11.75 40.60 -30.47
N ILE A 141 10.47 40.93 -30.32
CA ILE A 141 9.90 42.25 -30.66
C ILE A 141 10.60 43.37 -29.87
N PHE A 142 10.82 43.17 -28.57
CA PHE A 142 11.53 44.16 -27.75
C PHE A 142 12.98 44.37 -28.23
N LYS A 143 13.71 43.28 -28.52
CA LYS A 143 15.09 43.34 -28.99
C LYS A 143 15.19 43.99 -30.38
N SER A 144 14.31 43.63 -31.32
CA SER A 144 14.33 44.21 -32.68
C SER A 144 14.03 45.71 -32.63
N PHE A 145 13.04 46.13 -31.84
CA PHE A 145 12.69 47.55 -31.70
C PHE A 145 13.82 48.35 -31.02
N ALA A 146 14.48 47.79 -30.01
CA ALA A 146 15.63 48.43 -29.36
C ALA A 146 16.79 48.64 -30.35
N VAL A 147 17.10 47.64 -31.19
CA VAL A 147 18.16 47.74 -32.23
C VAL A 147 17.78 48.77 -33.29
N MET A 148 16.53 48.77 -33.76
CA MET A 148 16.05 49.77 -34.72
C MET A 148 16.14 51.19 -34.17
N THR A 149 15.78 51.38 -32.91
CA THR A 149 15.87 52.68 -32.25
C THR A 149 17.31 53.16 -32.15
N ALA A 150 18.24 52.27 -31.77
CA ALA A 150 19.67 52.58 -31.70
C ALA A 150 20.24 52.95 -33.08
N ALA A 151 19.92 52.18 -34.13
CA ALA A 151 20.34 52.47 -35.50
C ALA A 151 19.78 53.83 -36.00
N ALA A 152 18.51 54.13 -35.72
CA ALA A 152 17.89 55.40 -36.08
C ALA A 152 18.56 56.60 -35.38
N VAL A 153 18.92 56.45 -34.10
CA VAL A 153 19.66 57.50 -33.36
C VAL A 153 21.05 57.72 -33.96
N ILE A 154 21.76 56.65 -34.33
CA ILE A 154 23.10 56.74 -34.95
C ILE A 154 23.02 57.42 -36.32
N LEU A 155 22.05 57.04 -37.16
CA LEU A 155 21.84 57.65 -38.48
C LEU A 155 21.43 59.12 -38.36
N ALA A 156 20.56 59.45 -37.41
CA ALA A 156 20.18 60.83 -37.14
C ALA A 156 21.39 61.67 -36.70
N ALA A 157 22.22 61.16 -35.78
CA ALA A 157 23.43 61.83 -35.34
C ALA A 157 24.43 62.05 -36.49
N ALA A 158 24.63 61.04 -37.34
CA ALA A 158 25.49 61.15 -38.52
C ALA A 158 24.97 62.20 -39.52
N ALA A 159 23.66 62.27 -39.75
CA ALA A 159 23.04 63.26 -40.62
C ALA A 159 23.21 64.70 -40.10
N VAL A 160 23.08 64.91 -38.79
CA VAL A 160 23.33 66.24 -38.18
C VAL A 160 24.78 66.68 -38.41
N VAL A 161 25.75 65.77 -38.25
CA VAL A 161 27.18 66.06 -38.47
C VAL A 161 27.50 66.30 -39.95
N TYR A 162 26.90 65.54 -40.86
CA TYR A 162 27.21 65.61 -42.30
C TYR A 162 26.55 66.80 -43.02
N PHE A 163 25.35 67.21 -42.60
CA PHE A 163 24.57 68.27 -43.27
C PHE A 163 24.63 69.64 -42.59
N ASP A 164 25.41 69.80 -41.52
CA ASP A 164 25.62 71.07 -40.80
C ASP A 164 24.30 71.77 -40.41
N LEU A 165 23.31 70.96 -39.98
CA LEU A 165 21.96 71.40 -39.69
C LEU A 165 21.91 72.29 -38.43
N GLN A 166 21.38 73.51 -38.54
CA GLN A 166 21.10 74.37 -37.38
C GLN A 166 19.94 73.80 -36.53
N MET A 167 20.32 73.03 -35.50
CA MET A 167 19.43 72.27 -34.61
C MET A 167 18.40 73.10 -33.83
N VAL A 168 18.60 74.41 -33.70
CA VAL A 168 17.82 75.29 -32.81
C VAL A 168 16.35 75.41 -33.23
N ARG A 169 16.02 75.27 -34.53
CA ARG A 169 14.65 75.46 -35.05
C ARG A 169 13.72 74.26 -34.86
N TYR A 170 14.26 73.06 -34.63
CA TYR A 170 13.49 71.80 -34.60
C TYR A 170 13.51 71.08 -33.24
N LEU A 171 14.07 71.72 -32.21
CA LEU A 171 14.23 71.15 -30.85
C LEU A 171 12.94 70.59 -30.24
N TRP A 172 11.80 71.26 -30.43
CA TRP A 172 10.53 70.79 -29.84
C TRP A 172 9.99 69.54 -30.54
N GLN A 173 10.20 69.43 -31.86
CA GLN A 173 9.75 68.28 -32.66
C GLN A 173 10.61 67.04 -32.37
N THR A 174 11.93 67.22 -32.22
CA THR A 174 12.83 66.13 -31.84
C THR A 174 12.56 65.65 -30.42
N ALA A 175 12.31 66.56 -29.48
CA ALA A 175 11.91 66.20 -28.11
C ALA A 175 10.59 65.41 -28.09
N ALA A 176 9.58 65.81 -28.87
CA ALA A 176 8.30 65.10 -28.95
C ALA A 176 8.46 63.66 -29.48
N VAL A 177 9.27 63.46 -30.53
CA VAL A 177 9.57 62.13 -31.09
C VAL A 177 10.29 61.25 -30.06
N VAL A 178 11.26 61.80 -29.34
CA VAL A 178 11.99 61.06 -28.29
C VAL A 178 11.04 60.59 -27.18
N VAL A 179 10.11 61.45 -26.73
CA VAL A 179 9.12 61.08 -25.70
C VAL A 179 8.22 59.93 -26.18
N VAL A 180 7.73 59.98 -27.42
CA VAL A 180 6.90 58.91 -28.00
C VAL A 180 7.66 57.58 -28.07
N VAL A 181 8.93 57.61 -28.51
CA VAL A 181 9.79 56.42 -28.57
C VAL A 181 10.04 55.83 -27.18
N ILE A 182 10.29 56.67 -26.17
CA ILE A 182 10.47 56.24 -24.78
C ILE A 182 9.20 55.60 -24.23
N LEU A 183 8.03 56.23 -24.44
CA LEU A 183 6.74 55.67 -24.01
C LEU A 183 6.48 54.30 -24.64
N PHE A 184 6.77 54.15 -25.94
CA PHE A 184 6.61 52.87 -26.63
C PHE A 184 7.55 51.79 -26.09
N LEU A 185 8.81 52.14 -25.80
CA LEU A 185 9.77 51.23 -25.15
C LEU A 185 9.30 50.80 -23.75
N VAL A 186 8.72 51.71 -22.97
CA VAL A 186 8.14 51.39 -21.65
C VAL A 186 6.97 50.42 -21.79
N ILE A 187 6.08 50.62 -22.76
CA ILE A 187 4.96 49.70 -23.03
C ILE A 187 5.47 48.30 -23.40
N LEU A 188 6.43 48.20 -24.34
CA LEU A 188 7.01 46.92 -24.72
C LEU A 188 7.73 46.23 -23.55
N HIS A 189 8.40 47.01 -22.70
CA HIS A 189 9.03 46.49 -21.49
C HIS A 189 7.99 45.92 -20.52
N GLN A 190 6.88 46.62 -20.29
CA GLN A 190 5.79 46.14 -19.44
C GLN A 190 5.16 44.86 -20.02
N MET A 191 4.95 44.78 -21.34
CA MET A 191 4.42 43.58 -22.00
C MET A 191 5.35 42.37 -21.84
N LYS A 192 6.67 42.59 -22.02
CA LYS A 192 7.69 41.56 -21.79
C LYS A 192 7.70 41.11 -20.33
N LYS A 193 7.63 42.05 -19.39
CA LYS A 193 7.61 41.75 -17.94
C LYS A 193 6.38 40.93 -17.56
N LYS A 194 5.19 41.31 -18.02
CA LYS A 194 3.94 40.56 -17.81
C LYS A 194 4.02 39.13 -18.35
N ALA A 195 4.58 38.94 -19.54
CA ALA A 195 4.75 37.60 -20.12
C ALA A 195 5.76 36.73 -19.35
N MET A 196 6.82 37.34 -18.80
CA MET A 196 7.77 36.64 -17.93
C MET A 196 7.13 36.20 -16.61
N GLU A 197 6.34 37.08 -15.98
CA GLU A 197 5.63 36.77 -14.74
C GLU A 197 4.59 35.66 -14.94
N ALA A 198 3.83 35.70 -16.03
CA ALA A 198 2.86 34.66 -16.39
C ALA A 198 3.54 33.29 -16.59
N GLU A 199 4.65 33.21 -17.34
CA GLU A 199 5.38 31.96 -17.52
C GLU A 199 5.93 31.43 -16.18
N LYS A 200 6.47 32.32 -15.34
CA LYS A 200 7.01 31.94 -14.02
C LYS A 200 5.91 31.38 -13.12
N LEU A 201 4.71 31.97 -13.15
CA LEU A 201 3.55 31.50 -12.42
C LEU A 201 3.14 30.09 -12.87
N TYR A 202 2.99 29.87 -14.19
CA TYR A 202 2.62 28.55 -14.71
C TYR A 202 3.69 27.48 -14.41
N ARG A 203 4.99 27.82 -14.51
CA ARG A 203 6.07 26.90 -14.12
C ARG A 203 6.03 26.54 -12.64
N MET A 204 5.75 27.51 -11.76
CA MET A 204 5.62 27.26 -10.32
C MET A 204 4.41 26.38 -10.02
N MET A 205 3.27 26.67 -10.64
CA MET A 205 2.03 25.88 -10.50
C MET A 205 2.21 24.45 -11.00
N SER A 206 2.85 24.27 -12.15
CA SER A 206 3.22 22.96 -12.70
C SER A 206 4.12 22.18 -11.75
N GLY A 207 5.18 22.80 -11.20
CA GLY A 207 6.07 22.12 -10.24
C GLY A 207 5.37 21.67 -8.96
N HIS A 208 4.46 22.48 -8.41
CA HIS A 208 3.65 22.09 -7.26
C HIS A 208 2.71 20.93 -7.59
N LYS A 209 2.10 20.96 -8.79
CA LYS A 209 1.21 19.91 -9.26
C LYS A 209 1.95 18.58 -9.47
N THR A 210 3.13 18.60 -10.09
CA THR A 210 3.99 17.43 -10.23
C THR A 210 4.36 16.85 -8.86
N SER A 211 4.75 17.69 -7.90
CA SER A 211 5.05 17.21 -6.54
C SER A 211 3.85 16.57 -5.84
N SER A 212 2.64 17.12 -6.07
CA SER A 212 1.40 16.57 -5.53
C SER A 212 1.07 15.21 -6.18
N ARG A 213 1.29 15.08 -7.49
CA ARG A 213 1.13 13.82 -8.23
C ARG A 213 2.08 12.74 -7.73
N THR A 214 3.36 13.06 -7.56
CA THR A 214 4.35 12.12 -7.02
C THR A 214 4.00 11.65 -5.61
N ARG A 215 3.39 12.51 -4.78
CA ARG A 215 2.88 12.09 -3.47
C ARG A 215 1.74 11.07 -3.60
N LEU A 216 0.75 11.36 -4.46
CA LEU A 216 -0.35 10.42 -4.75
C LEU A 216 0.14 9.09 -5.32
N GLU A 217 1.16 9.10 -6.18
CA GLU A 217 1.79 7.87 -6.68
C GLU A 217 2.44 7.06 -5.55
N SER A 218 3.09 7.74 -4.60
CA SER A 218 3.67 7.09 -3.42
C SER A 218 2.61 6.46 -2.53
N ASP A 219 1.53 7.20 -2.25
CA ASP A 219 0.39 6.70 -1.45
C ASP A 219 -0.29 5.50 -2.15
N TYR A 220 -0.41 5.55 -3.47
CA TYR A 220 -0.92 4.43 -4.28
C TYR A 220 -0.04 3.19 -4.17
N GLN A 221 1.29 3.34 -4.26
CA GLN A 221 2.24 2.24 -4.08
C GLN A 221 2.16 1.65 -2.67
N ASP A 222 2.03 2.48 -1.64
CA ASP A 222 1.91 2.01 -0.25
C ASP A 222 0.65 1.15 -0.05
N ILE A 223 -0.49 1.61 -0.57
CA ILE A 223 -1.74 0.83 -0.55
C ILE A 223 -1.62 -0.44 -1.38
N ALA A 224 -0.97 -0.39 -2.54
CA ALA A 224 -0.74 -1.56 -3.37
C ALA A 224 0.13 -2.62 -2.65
N ASN A 225 1.16 -2.18 -1.91
CA ASN A 225 2.02 -3.05 -1.12
C ASN A 225 1.26 -3.67 0.07
N GLU A 226 0.44 -2.89 0.77
CA GLU A 226 -0.45 -3.43 1.82
C GLU A 226 -1.45 -4.44 1.27
N LEU A 227 -2.06 -4.18 0.10
CA LEU A 227 -2.95 -5.14 -0.56
C LEU A 227 -2.21 -6.42 -0.97
N LYS A 228 -1.01 -6.29 -1.54
CA LYS A 228 -0.14 -7.44 -1.86
C LYS A 228 0.14 -8.27 -0.61
N TYR A 229 0.46 -7.63 0.52
CA TYR A 229 0.65 -8.29 1.80
C TYR A 229 -0.57 -9.13 2.21
N TYR A 230 -1.76 -8.52 2.19
CA TYR A 230 -2.97 -9.24 2.58
C TYR A 230 -3.29 -10.38 1.61
N TYR A 231 -3.30 -10.15 0.30
CA TYR A 231 -3.64 -11.21 -0.67
C TYR A 231 -2.70 -12.41 -0.56
N GLU A 232 -1.39 -12.20 -0.51
CA GLU A 232 -0.42 -13.30 -0.38
C GLU A 232 -0.53 -13.99 0.97
N LYS A 233 -0.74 -13.23 2.06
CA LYS A 233 -1.06 -13.80 3.37
C LYS A 233 -2.27 -14.73 3.27
N TYR A 234 -3.35 -14.30 2.60
CA TYR A 234 -4.55 -15.12 2.49
C TYR A 234 -4.36 -16.35 1.61
N GLU A 235 -3.64 -16.19 0.50
CA GLU A 235 -3.35 -17.27 -0.44
C GLU A 235 -2.47 -18.36 0.19
N VAL A 236 -1.42 -17.98 0.92
CA VAL A 236 -0.45 -18.93 1.48
C VAL A 236 -0.89 -19.45 2.84
N LEU A 237 -1.25 -18.57 3.79
CA LEU A 237 -1.58 -19.03 5.16
C LEU A 237 -2.90 -19.77 5.23
N PHE A 238 -3.87 -19.44 4.37
CA PHE A 238 -5.18 -20.10 4.35
C PHE A 238 -5.34 -21.02 3.14
N CYS A 239 -4.26 -21.47 2.51
CA CYS A 239 -4.29 -22.40 1.38
C CYS A 239 -5.02 -23.72 1.68
N TYR A 240 -5.14 -24.08 2.96
CA TYR A 240 -5.85 -25.27 3.43
C TYR A 240 -7.38 -25.08 3.52
N ILE A 241 -7.87 -23.85 3.37
CA ILE A 241 -9.29 -23.52 3.36
C ILE A 241 -9.77 -23.57 1.91
N SER A 242 -10.71 -24.46 1.60
CA SER A 242 -11.24 -24.60 0.24
C SER A 242 -12.14 -23.42 -0.13
N GLU A 243 -12.35 -23.19 -1.43
CA GLU A 243 -13.28 -22.17 -1.92
C GLU A 243 -14.73 -22.42 -1.43
N GLU A 244 -15.12 -23.69 -1.34
CA GLU A 244 -16.41 -24.09 -0.78
C GLU A 244 -16.54 -23.69 0.69
N GLN A 245 -15.48 -23.87 1.49
CA GLN A 245 -15.44 -23.42 2.88
C GLN A 245 -15.48 -21.89 2.99
N TRP A 246 -14.79 -21.17 2.09
CA TRP A 246 -14.85 -19.71 2.04
C TRP A 246 -16.28 -19.20 1.84
N ASN A 247 -17.06 -19.85 0.98
CA ASN A 247 -18.47 -19.50 0.75
C ASN A 247 -19.35 -19.70 1.99
N LEU A 248 -18.93 -20.54 2.94
CA LEU A 248 -19.62 -20.79 4.20
C LEU A 248 -19.21 -19.81 5.31
N PHE A 249 -18.24 -18.93 5.08
CA PHE A 249 -17.65 -18.11 6.15
C PHE A 249 -18.67 -17.22 6.87
N GLU A 250 -19.54 -16.53 6.14
CA GLU A 250 -20.58 -15.68 6.75
C GLU A 250 -21.51 -16.50 7.66
N PHE A 251 -21.93 -17.68 7.19
CA PHE A 251 -22.73 -18.59 8.00
C PHE A 251 -21.95 -19.10 9.23
N CYS A 252 -20.66 -19.40 9.09
CA CYS A 252 -19.81 -19.82 10.20
C CYS A 252 -19.67 -18.73 11.27
N THR A 253 -19.58 -17.45 10.88
CA THR A 253 -19.54 -16.33 11.85
C THR A 253 -20.85 -16.20 12.64
N GLN A 254 -22.00 -16.51 12.01
CA GLN A 254 -23.29 -16.54 12.70
C GLN A 254 -23.34 -17.69 13.72
N ILE A 255 -22.91 -18.88 13.32
CA ILE A 255 -22.83 -20.04 14.24
C ILE A 255 -21.89 -19.72 15.40
N SER A 256 -20.69 -19.22 15.13
CA SER A 256 -19.70 -18.95 16.18
C SER A 256 -20.18 -17.88 17.16
N SER A 257 -20.92 -16.87 16.69
CA SER A 257 -21.53 -15.87 17.56
C SER A 257 -22.54 -16.47 18.53
N ARG A 258 -23.33 -17.46 18.08
CA ARG A 258 -24.31 -18.17 18.92
C ARG A 258 -23.63 -19.13 19.90
N LEU A 259 -22.60 -19.86 19.46
CA LEU A 259 -21.81 -20.76 20.31
C LEU A 259 -21.15 -20.05 21.50
N LYS A 260 -20.77 -18.77 21.34
CA LYS A 260 -20.20 -17.94 22.42
C LYS A 260 -21.17 -17.73 23.60
N PHE A 261 -22.47 -17.94 23.42
CA PHE A 261 -23.49 -17.81 24.47
C PHE A 261 -23.91 -19.14 25.10
N CYS A 262 -23.32 -20.26 24.68
CA CYS A 262 -23.58 -21.57 25.27
C CYS A 262 -22.74 -21.75 26.55
N GLU A 263 -23.37 -21.63 27.72
CA GLU A 263 -22.70 -21.73 29.03
C GLU A 263 -22.03 -23.09 29.25
N ASP A 264 -22.71 -24.18 28.87
CA ASP A 264 -22.22 -25.56 28.95
C ASP A 264 -20.98 -25.80 28.07
N LEU A 265 -20.97 -25.22 26.87
CA LEU A 265 -19.82 -25.26 25.98
C LEU A 265 -18.65 -24.47 26.57
N THR A 266 -18.92 -23.32 27.17
CA THR A 266 -17.90 -22.47 27.80
C THR A 266 -17.27 -23.16 29.01
N GLU A 267 -18.08 -23.75 29.88
CA GLU A 267 -17.62 -24.50 31.05
C GLU A 267 -16.77 -25.72 30.65
N SER A 268 -17.24 -26.51 29.68
CA SER A 268 -16.49 -27.67 29.21
C SER A 268 -15.21 -27.29 28.46
N ALA A 269 -15.18 -26.15 27.76
CA ALA A 269 -13.99 -25.62 27.12
C ALA A 269 -12.94 -25.19 28.16
N GLU A 270 -13.33 -24.44 29.19
CA GLU A 270 -12.41 -24.01 30.25
C GLU A 270 -11.87 -25.21 31.06
N ASN A 271 -12.71 -26.22 31.32
CA ASN A 271 -12.24 -27.45 31.95
C ASN A 271 -11.20 -28.18 31.10
N LEU A 272 -11.44 -28.32 29.79
CA LEU A 272 -10.47 -28.92 28.87
C LEU A 272 -9.16 -28.14 28.86
N VAL A 273 -9.21 -26.81 28.72
CA VAL A 273 -8.02 -25.96 28.73
C VAL A 273 -7.22 -26.15 30.03
N ARG A 274 -7.90 -26.17 31.18
CA ARG A 274 -7.25 -26.39 32.48
C ARG A 274 -6.52 -27.74 32.56
N VAL A 275 -7.12 -28.80 32.01
CA VAL A 275 -6.50 -30.13 31.96
C VAL A 275 -5.28 -30.12 31.03
N LEU A 276 -5.37 -29.49 29.86
CA LEU A 276 -4.24 -29.40 28.93
C LEU A 276 -3.08 -28.56 29.51
N GLU A 277 -3.38 -27.46 30.22
CA GLU A 277 -2.37 -26.63 30.89
C GLU A 277 -1.69 -27.36 32.05
N LYS A 278 -2.42 -28.20 32.79
CA LYS A 278 -1.86 -29.08 33.84
C LYS A 278 -0.75 -29.98 33.30
N TYR A 279 -0.88 -30.42 32.04
CA TYR A 279 0.10 -31.26 31.35
C TYR A 279 1.06 -30.47 30.45
N HIS A 280 1.18 -29.16 30.68
CA HIS A 280 2.16 -28.29 30.02
C HIS A 280 2.05 -28.16 28.50
N LEU A 281 0.85 -28.35 27.93
CA LEU A 281 0.64 -28.06 26.51
C LEU A 281 0.76 -26.56 26.24
N LYS A 282 1.66 -26.18 25.35
CA LYS A 282 2.00 -24.80 24.98
C LYS A 282 0.82 -24.07 24.35
N ARG A 283 -0.03 -24.78 23.60
CA ARG A 283 -1.16 -24.22 22.85
C ARG A 283 -2.49 -24.87 23.26
N ALA A 284 -2.73 -25.04 24.56
CA ALA A 284 -3.96 -25.63 25.12
C ALA A 284 -5.27 -25.16 24.44
N ARG A 285 -5.48 -23.85 24.29
CA ARG A 285 -6.69 -23.29 23.65
C ARG A 285 -6.83 -23.62 22.16
N ALA A 286 -5.74 -23.87 21.44
CA ALA A 286 -5.82 -24.22 20.01
C ALA A 286 -6.47 -25.60 19.80
N TRP A 287 -6.40 -26.47 20.81
CA TRP A 287 -7.01 -27.80 20.76
C TRP A 287 -8.53 -27.79 20.87
N LEU A 288 -9.15 -26.66 21.25
CA LEU A 288 -10.61 -26.47 21.22
C LEU A 288 -11.18 -26.55 19.80
N TYR A 289 -10.37 -26.27 18.78
CA TYR A 289 -10.76 -26.39 17.37
C TYR A 289 -10.50 -27.78 16.79
N TYR A 290 -9.77 -28.64 17.50
CA TYR A 290 -9.46 -30.00 17.04
C TYR A 290 -9.55 -31.03 18.17
N PRO A 291 -10.66 -31.08 18.93
CA PRO A 291 -10.74 -31.88 20.16
C PRO A 291 -10.65 -33.38 19.89
N LYS A 292 -11.10 -33.84 18.72
CA LYS A 292 -11.00 -35.25 18.29
C LYS A 292 -9.56 -35.73 18.20
N ALA A 293 -8.59 -34.86 17.88
CA ALA A 293 -7.18 -35.24 17.79
C ALA A 293 -6.58 -35.66 19.16
N LEU A 294 -7.22 -35.24 20.26
CA LEU A 294 -6.76 -35.58 21.60
C LEU A 294 -7.08 -37.03 21.97
N PHE A 295 -8.19 -37.60 21.50
CA PHE A 295 -8.68 -38.92 21.92
C PHE A 295 -8.92 -39.95 20.81
N ASP A 296 -8.82 -39.55 19.53
CA ASP A 296 -9.02 -40.41 18.37
C ASP A 296 -7.73 -40.45 17.53
N VAL A 297 -7.10 -41.64 17.47
CA VAL A 297 -5.80 -41.85 16.82
C VAL A 297 -5.82 -41.50 15.33
N PRO A 298 -6.76 -42.03 14.50
CA PRO A 298 -6.97 -41.57 13.13
C PRO A 298 -7.04 -40.04 12.98
N LYS A 299 -7.82 -39.36 13.83
CA LYS A 299 -7.97 -37.89 13.76
C LYS A 299 -6.71 -37.15 14.18
N ARG A 300 -5.93 -37.71 15.11
CA ARG A 300 -4.61 -37.20 15.49
C ARG A 300 -3.62 -37.25 14.33
N ILE A 301 -3.59 -38.37 13.59
CA ILE A 301 -2.74 -38.53 12.40
C ILE A 301 -3.11 -37.48 11.34
N THR A 302 -4.39 -37.34 11.01
CA THR A 302 -4.85 -36.32 10.06
C THR A 302 -4.49 -34.89 10.52
N CYS A 303 -4.59 -34.60 11.81
CA CYS A 303 -4.19 -33.31 12.38
C CYS A 303 -2.68 -33.06 12.20
N ARG A 304 -1.84 -34.08 12.47
CA ARG A 304 -0.39 -34.02 12.27
C ARG A 304 -0.02 -33.78 10.82
N GLU A 305 -0.63 -34.51 9.88
CA GLU A 305 -0.41 -34.32 8.44
C GLU A 305 -0.78 -32.91 7.98
N ARG A 306 -1.90 -32.36 8.49
CA ARG A 306 -2.30 -30.99 8.20
C ARG A 306 -1.29 -29.96 8.70
N LEU A 307 -0.77 -30.14 9.93
CA LEU A 307 0.27 -29.27 10.48
C LEU A 307 1.57 -29.38 9.69
N GLU A 308 1.95 -30.57 9.25
CA GLU A 308 3.13 -30.80 8.41
C GLU A 308 3.03 -30.10 7.06
N ASN A 309 1.89 -30.25 6.38
CA ASN A 309 1.65 -29.59 5.10
C ASN A 309 1.72 -28.06 5.24
N ARG A 310 1.09 -27.50 6.28
CA ARG A 310 1.15 -26.06 6.58
C ARG A 310 2.58 -25.59 6.86
N LEU A 311 3.35 -26.37 7.64
CA LEU A 311 4.75 -26.09 7.94
C LEU A 311 5.57 -25.99 6.64
N ASN A 312 5.41 -26.96 5.74
CA ASN A 312 6.11 -26.98 4.47
C ASN A 312 5.78 -25.78 3.59
N PHE A 313 4.50 -25.38 3.48
CA PHE A 313 4.11 -24.19 2.73
C PHE A 313 4.71 -22.91 3.33
N CYS A 314 4.64 -22.75 4.65
CA CYS A 314 5.18 -21.56 5.33
C CYS A 314 6.70 -21.47 5.18
N GLN A 315 7.42 -22.58 5.31
CA GLN A 315 8.88 -22.63 5.12
C GLN A 315 9.29 -22.29 3.69
N GLN A 316 8.57 -22.82 2.69
CA GLN A 316 8.84 -22.50 1.29
C GLN A 316 8.60 -21.03 0.96
N ALA A 317 7.54 -20.44 1.52
CA ALA A 317 7.25 -19.02 1.39
C ALA A 317 8.31 -18.16 2.08
N MET A 318 8.67 -18.48 3.33
CA MET A 318 9.70 -17.77 4.09
C MET A 318 11.03 -17.70 3.33
N VAL A 319 11.54 -18.85 2.85
CA VAL A 319 12.78 -18.92 2.08
C VAL A 319 12.70 -18.13 0.77
N ARG A 320 11.52 -18.04 0.15
CA ARG A 320 11.30 -17.23 -1.05
C ARG A 320 11.47 -15.74 -0.74
N HIS A 321 10.86 -15.26 0.34
CA HIS A 321 10.94 -13.86 0.76
C HIS A 321 12.33 -13.49 1.30
N GLU A 322 13.00 -14.37 2.06
CA GLU A 322 14.39 -14.16 2.49
C GLU A 322 15.33 -13.94 1.29
N ARG A 323 15.21 -14.80 0.26
CA ARG A 323 15.99 -14.64 -0.98
C ARG A 323 15.69 -13.33 -1.69
N GLU A 324 14.45 -12.85 -1.63
CA GLU A 324 14.07 -11.58 -2.25
C GLU A 324 14.62 -10.39 -1.47
N VAL A 325 14.58 -10.44 -0.14
CA VAL A 325 15.24 -9.46 0.74
C VAL A 325 16.73 -9.36 0.41
N ASP A 326 17.42 -10.50 0.28
CA ASP A 326 18.86 -10.51 -0.03
C ASP A 326 19.15 -9.92 -1.41
N LYS A 327 18.35 -10.28 -2.43
CA LYS A 327 18.49 -9.70 -3.77
C LYS A 327 18.27 -8.20 -3.78
N GLN A 328 17.30 -7.70 -3.03
CA GLN A 328 16.97 -6.27 -3.00
C GLN A 328 18.01 -5.47 -2.21
N LYS A 329 18.50 -6.00 -1.09
CA LYS A 329 19.63 -5.41 -0.35
C LYS A 329 20.87 -5.28 -1.23
N ASN A 330 21.21 -6.33 -1.98
CA ASN A 330 22.35 -6.31 -2.91
C ASN A 330 22.19 -5.28 -4.04
N LYS A 331 20.97 -4.83 -4.37
CA LYS A 331 20.75 -3.73 -5.35
C LYS A 331 20.93 -2.34 -4.74
N ILE A 332 20.75 -2.20 -3.43
CA ILE A 332 20.90 -0.94 -2.69
C ILE A 332 22.37 -0.66 -2.38
N ASP A 333 23.16 -1.71 -2.15
CA ASP A 333 24.59 -1.61 -1.80
C ASP A 333 25.53 -1.39 -3.00
N ILE A 334 25.00 -1.33 -4.24
CA ILE A 334 25.74 -1.10 -5.52
C ILE A 334 25.40 0.30 -6.05
#